data_AF-A0A7R8VSE9-F1
#
_entry.id   AF-A0A7R8VSE9-F1
#
_cell.length_a   1.000
_cell.length_b   1.000
_cell.length_c   1.000
_cell.angle_alpha   90.00
_cell.angle_beta   90.00
_cell.angle_gamma   90.00
#
_symmetry.space_group_name_H-M   'P 1'
#
loop_
_entity.id
_entity.type
_entity.pdbx_description
1 polymer ?
#
loop_
_entity_poly.entity_id
_entity_poly.type
_entity_poly.pdbx_seq_one_letter_code
_entity_poly.pdbx_strand_id
1 'polypeptide(L)'
;MSLIHDVVKGMAYLHNSEVMVHGKLRSCNCLIDGRFVLKISDFGLKTLTTPSEIIKDNVYYMKLLWVAPELLPLTVVPGTPATQKGDVYSFAIILEEIVVRGGPFEDARQTMIPQDILSRVVSREVPPFRPTVGNRACQEDLLELMERSWADNPDDRPTFEAIRGVIRYIRNFIFLDRKRDVNNLLIE
;
A
#
# COMPACT_ATOMS: atom_id res chain seq x y z
N MET A 1 9.33 -8.03 7.34
CA MET A 1 9.29 -6.72 8.01
C MET A 1 10.31 -5.71 7.50
N SER A 2 11.48 -6.10 6.98
CA SER A 2 12.47 -5.14 6.44
C SER A 2 11.93 -4.31 5.28
N LEU A 3 11.31 -4.95 4.28
CA LEU A 3 10.74 -4.24 3.12
C LEU A 3 9.64 -3.25 3.52
N ILE A 4 8.71 -3.66 4.40
CA ILE A 4 7.64 -2.79 4.91
C ILE A 4 8.23 -1.56 5.61
N HIS A 5 9.22 -1.78 6.48
CA HIS A 5 9.91 -0.69 7.17
C HIS A 5 10.59 0.27 6.19
N ASP A 6 11.20 -0.24 5.12
CA ASP A 6 11.89 0.59 4.13
C ASP A 6 10.90 1.42 3.29
N VAL A 7 9.76 0.85 2.88
CA VAL A 7 8.67 1.60 2.21
C VAL A 7 8.20 2.74 3.11
N VAL A 8 7.87 2.42 4.36
CA VAL A 8 7.35 3.39 5.34
C VAL A 8 8.37 4.49 5.61
N LYS A 9 9.66 4.14 5.75
CA LYS A 9 10.73 5.12 5.96
C LYS A 9 10.88 6.04 4.74
N GLY A 10 10.87 5.49 3.52
CA GLY A 10 10.98 6.25 2.28
C GLY A 10 9.80 7.20 2.09
N MET A 11 8.57 6.72 2.31
CA MET A 11 7.36 7.52 2.17
C MET A 11 7.21 8.59 3.27
N ALA A 12 7.57 8.27 4.52
CA ALA A 12 7.61 9.25 5.60
C ALA A 12 8.60 10.39 5.28
N TYR A 13 9.76 10.07 4.70
CA TYR A 13 10.70 11.09 4.23
C TYR A 13 10.09 11.95 3.11
N LEU A 14 9.52 11.29 2.09
CA LEU A 14 8.95 11.97 0.93
C LEU A 14 7.80 12.92 1.30
N HIS A 15 6.89 12.48 2.17
CA HIS A 15 5.76 13.29 2.65
C HIS A 15 6.18 14.51 3.46
N ASN A 16 7.35 14.48 4.08
CA ASN A 16 7.94 15.61 4.82
C ASN A 16 8.95 16.42 3.98
N SER A 17 9.10 16.11 2.70
CA SER A 17 9.96 16.84 1.75
C SER A 17 9.15 17.78 0.87
N GLU A 18 9.80 18.61 0.05
CA GLU A 18 9.14 19.49 -0.93
C GLU A 18 8.31 18.73 -1.98
N VAL A 19 8.60 17.43 -2.19
CA VAL A 19 7.80 16.57 -3.06
C VAL A 19 6.39 16.38 -2.50
N MET A 20 6.28 16.24 -1.17
CA MET A 20 5.08 16.05 -0.34
C MET A 20 4.19 14.83 -0.66
N VAL A 21 4.10 14.39 -1.91
CA VAL A 21 3.20 13.34 -2.38
C VAL A 21 3.90 12.55 -3.49
N HIS A 22 3.86 11.22 -3.41
CA HIS A 22 4.37 10.37 -4.47
C HIS A 22 3.38 10.34 -5.64
N GLY A 23 2.10 10.06 -5.36
CA GLY A 23 0.98 10.13 -6.30
C GLY A 23 0.90 9.02 -7.34
N LYS A 24 1.84 8.08 -7.30
CA LYS A 24 1.88 6.93 -8.19
C LYS A 24 2.48 5.70 -7.52
N LEU A 25 2.41 5.64 -6.18
CA LEU A 25 3.00 4.58 -5.38
C LEU A 25 2.38 3.22 -5.75
N ARG A 26 3.23 2.25 -6.10
CA ARG A 26 2.89 0.86 -6.42
C ARG A 26 4.08 -0.04 -6.10
N SER A 27 3.86 -1.35 -6.03
CA SER A 27 4.94 -2.32 -5.83
C SER A 27 6.04 -2.22 -6.90
N CYS A 28 5.69 -1.96 -8.17
CA CYS A 28 6.68 -1.77 -9.24
C CYS A 28 7.56 -0.51 -9.09
N ASN A 29 7.16 0.45 -8.24
CA ASN A 29 7.92 1.65 -7.90
C ASN A 29 8.72 1.48 -6.59
N CYS A 30 8.74 0.27 -6.04
CA CYS A 30 9.51 -0.12 -4.88
C CYS A 30 10.68 -1.00 -5.33
N LEU A 31 11.81 -0.38 -5.64
CA LEU A 31 12.98 -1.05 -6.19
C LEU A 31 13.84 -1.63 -5.08
N ILE A 32 14.46 -2.80 -5.30
CA ILE A 32 15.37 -3.43 -4.34
C ILE A 32 16.78 -3.33 -4.89
N ASP A 33 17.71 -2.77 -4.10
CA ASP A 33 19.12 -2.67 -4.50
C ASP A 33 19.92 -3.95 -4.15
N GLY A 34 21.20 -4.00 -4.56
CA GLY A 34 22.08 -5.14 -4.31
C GLY A 34 22.37 -5.45 -2.84
N ARG A 35 21.91 -4.61 -1.91
CA ARG A 35 22.01 -4.82 -0.45
C ARG A 35 20.66 -5.24 0.16
N PHE A 36 19.69 -5.60 -0.67
CA PHE A 36 18.32 -5.94 -0.25
C PHE A 36 17.60 -4.80 0.49
N VAL A 37 17.95 -3.55 0.18
CA VAL A 37 17.26 -2.36 0.71
C VAL A 37 16.25 -1.88 -0.32
N LEU A 38 15.02 -1.66 0.13
CA LEU A 38 13.96 -1.12 -0.73
C LEU A 38 14.07 0.41 -0.84
N LYS A 39 13.93 0.92 -2.07
CA LYS A 39 13.94 2.35 -2.41
C LYS A 39 12.71 2.71 -3.22
N ILE A 40 12.16 3.89 -2.94
CA ILE A 40 11.01 4.45 -3.65
C ILE A 40 11.51 5.18 -4.91
N SER A 41 10.89 4.91 -6.06
CA SER A 41 11.20 5.53 -7.36
C SER A 41 9.99 6.25 -7.97
N ASP A 42 10.19 6.95 -9.09
CA ASP A 42 9.12 7.55 -9.91
C ASP A 42 8.15 8.50 -9.15
N PHE A 43 8.67 9.21 -8.15
CA PHE A 43 7.96 10.26 -7.42
C PHE A 43 8.22 11.65 -8.00
N GLY A 44 7.37 12.63 -7.65
CA GLY A 44 7.54 14.02 -8.10
C GLY A 44 7.06 14.29 -9.53
N LEU A 45 6.56 13.28 -10.23
CA LEU A 45 5.96 13.42 -11.56
C LEU A 45 4.49 13.85 -11.43
N LYS A 46 4.27 15.16 -11.23
CA LYS A 46 2.92 15.73 -11.05
C LYS A 46 2.11 15.80 -12.35
N THR A 47 2.78 15.91 -13.51
CA THR A 47 2.13 16.33 -14.76
C THR A 47 2.89 15.93 -16.03
N LEU A 48 3.44 14.72 -16.12
CA LEU A 48 3.80 14.18 -17.44
C LEU A 48 2.52 13.71 -18.13
N THR A 49 1.88 14.70 -18.75
CA THR A 49 0.83 14.69 -19.76
C THR A 49 0.45 13.29 -20.24
N THR A 50 -0.74 12.85 -19.86
CA THR A 50 -1.44 11.79 -20.56
C THR A 50 -1.68 12.23 -22.01
N PRO A 51 -1.31 11.40 -23.00
CA PRO A 51 -1.73 11.61 -24.39
C PRO A 51 -3.25 11.75 -24.46
N SER A 52 -3.74 12.53 -25.43
CA SER A 52 -5.17 12.83 -25.66
C SER A 52 -6.05 11.58 -25.86
N GLU A 53 -5.45 10.40 -26.04
CA GLU A 53 -6.15 9.12 -26.12
C GLU A 53 -5.49 8.10 -25.17
N ILE A 54 -6.06 7.96 -23.97
CA ILE A 54 -5.69 6.85 -23.07
C ILE A 54 -6.49 5.63 -23.52
N ILE A 55 -5.80 4.61 -24.04
CA ILE A 55 -6.40 3.30 -24.29
C ILE A 55 -6.76 2.70 -22.93
N LYS A 56 -8.06 2.56 -22.66
CA LYS A 56 -8.60 1.95 -21.43
C LYS A 56 -8.66 0.42 -21.56
N ASP A 57 -7.50 -0.19 -21.75
CA ASP A 57 -7.35 -1.63 -21.80
C ASP A 57 -7.12 -2.24 -20.40
N ASN A 58 -6.92 -3.55 -20.35
CA ASN A 58 -6.64 -4.26 -19.10
C ASN A 58 -5.36 -3.72 -18.41
N VAL A 59 -4.32 -3.36 -19.18
CA VAL A 59 -3.06 -2.82 -18.64
C VAL A 59 -3.27 -1.47 -17.96
N TYR A 60 -4.13 -0.62 -18.53
CA TYR A 60 -4.55 0.63 -17.90
C TYR A 60 -5.22 0.37 -16.55
N TYR A 61 -6.24 -0.49 -16.50
CA TYR A 61 -6.96 -0.77 -15.26
C TYR A 61 -6.09 -1.47 -14.20
N MET A 62 -5.18 -2.37 -14.60
CA MET A 62 -4.22 -2.98 -13.68
C MET A 62 -3.41 -1.92 -12.92
N LYS A 63 -2.94 -0.86 -13.59
CA LYS A 63 -2.15 0.21 -12.96
C LYS A 63 -2.94 1.02 -11.93
N LEU A 64 -4.27 0.94 -11.94
CA LEU A 64 -5.16 1.68 -11.04
C LEU A 64 -5.51 0.91 -9.76
N LEU A 65 -5.15 -0.37 -9.63
CA LEU A 65 -5.53 -1.19 -8.47
C LEU A 65 -4.96 -0.69 -7.13
N TRP A 66 -3.93 0.16 -7.16
CA TRP A 66 -3.35 0.81 -5.99
C TRP A 66 -3.94 2.20 -5.70
N VAL A 67 -4.78 2.72 -6.58
CA VAL A 67 -5.31 4.09 -6.48
C VAL A 67 -6.51 4.09 -5.55
N ALA A 68 -6.51 5.04 -4.62
CA ALA A 68 -7.56 5.20 -3.64
C ALA A 68 -8.94 5.48 -4.29
N PRO A 69 -10.05 5.01 -3.70
CA PRO A 69 -11.38 5.11 -4.28
C PRO A 69 -11.80 6.55 -4.61
N GLU A 70 -11.43 7.52 -3.79
CA GLU A 70 -11.71 8.95 -4.03
C GLU A 70 -10.92 9.56 -5.19
N LEU A 71 -9.79 8.96 -5.56
CA LEU A 71 -8.93 9.43 -6.65
C LEU A 71 -9.26 8.76 -7.98
N LEU A 72 -9.84 7.55 -7.96
CA LEU A 72 -10.17 6.77 -9.16
C LEU A 72 -11.01 7.56 -10.19
N PRO A 73 -12.14 8.20 -9.82
CA PRO A 73 -12.93 9.00 -10.76
C PRO A 73 -12.16 10.19 -11.34
N LEU A 74 -11.15 10.67 -10.64
CA LEU A 74 -10.36 11.84 -11.01
C LEU A 74 -9.12 11.49 -11.83
N THR A 75 -8.72 10.21 -11.89
CA THR A 75 -7.59 9.75 -12.73
C THR A 75 -7.81 9.96 -14.22
N VAL A 76 -9.06 10.16 -14.65
CA VAL A 76 -9.41 10.51 -16.04
C VAL A 76 -9.30 12.01 -16.31
N VAL A 77 -9.14 12.83 -15.26
CA VAL A 77 -9.03 14.28 -15.36
C VAL A 77 -7.55 14.68 -15.26
N PRO A 78 -6.94 15.23 -16.33
CA PRO A 78 -5.57 15.73 -16.27
C PRO A 78 -5.42 16.81 -15.20
N GLY A 79 -4.35 16.73 -14.41
CA GLY A 79 -4.04 17.72 -13.37
C GLY A 79 -4.72 17.52 -12.02
N THR A 80 -5.49 16.44 -11.84
CA THR A 80 -6.00 16.07 -10.50
C THR A 80 -4.86 15.89 -9.51
N PRO A 81 -4.90 16.54 -8.33
CA PRO A 81 -3.86 16.40 -7.33
C PRO A 81 -3.91 15.03 -6.68
N ALA A 82 -2.79 14.31 -6.74
CA ALA A 82 -2.54 13.23 -5.81
C ALA A 82 -2.49 13.74 -4.37
N THR A 83 -2.78 12.88 -3.40
CA THR A 83 -2.83 13.24 -1.98
C THR A 83 -1.94 12.31 -1.15
N GLN A 84 -1.47 12.80 0.01
CA GLN A 84 -0.74 11.95 0.96
C GLN A 84 -1.59 10.77 1.44
N LYS A 85 -2.90 10.98 1.66
CA LYS A 85 -3.83 9.91 2.03
C LYS A 85 -4.05 8.90 0.91
N GLY A 86 -3.93 9.32 -0.36
CA GLY A 86 -3.92 8.42 -1.50
C GLY A 86 -2.69 7.50 -1.48
N ASP A 87 -1.51 8.04 -1.20
CA ASP A 87 -0.29 7.22 -1.06
C ASP A 87 -0.41 6.21 0.10
N VAL A 88 -1.08 6.56 1.20
CA VAL A 88 -1.32 5.64 2.32
C VAL A 88 -2.20 4.47 1.90
N TYR A 89 -3.24 4.72 1.10
CA TYR A 89 -4.06 3.64 0.52
C TYR A 89 -3.21 2.74 -0.38
N SER A 90 -2.40 3.32 -1.27
CA SER A 90 -1.50 2.56 -2.13
C SER A 90 -0.52 1.70 -1.35
N PHE A 91 -0.01 2.21 -0.23
CA PHE A 91 0.83 1.44 0.70
C PHE A 91 0.10 0.23 1.29
N ALA A 92 -1.18 0.35 1.64
CA ALA A 92 -1.96 -0.77 2.17
C ALA A 92 -2.09 -1.91 1.15
N ILE A 93 -2.26 -1.59 -0.14
CA ILE A 93 -2.28 -2.60 -1.22
C ILE A 93 -0.89 -3.25 -1.37
N ILE A 94 0.19 -2.47 -1.30
CA ILE A 94 1.57 -3.04 -1.30
C ILE A 94 1.79 -3.93 -0.07
N LEU A 95 1.23 -3.55 1.09
CA LEU A 95 1.34 -4.34 2.30
C LEU A 95 0.61 -5.68 2.16
N GLU A 96 -0.56 -5.70 1.51
CA GLU A 96 -1.25 -6.93 1.12
C GLU A 96 -0.36 -7.79 0.23
N GLU A 97 0.14 -7.27 -0.89
CA GLU A 97 1.04 -7.99 -1.81
C GLU A 97 2.21 -8.67 -1.06
N ILE A 98 2.82 -7.96 -0.11
CA ILE A 98 3.92 -8.48 0.72
C ILE A 98 3.45 -9.62 1.64
N VAL A 99 2.28 -9.48 2.26
CA VAL A 99 1.72 -10.44 3.22
C VAL A 99 1.26 -11.72 2.52
N VAL A 100 0.49 -11.59 1.44
CA VAL A 100 -0.06 -12.73 0.70
C VAL A 100 0.92 -13.32 -0.31
N ARG A 101 2.02 -12.62 -0.60
CA ARG A 101 3.05 -12.99 -1.59
C ARG A 101 2.47 -13.16 -2.99
N GLY A 102 1.55 -12.25 -3.35
CA GLY A 102 0.83 -12.23 -4.63
C GLY A 102 0.76 -10.82 -5.20
N GLY A 103 0.11 -10.67 -6.36
CA GLY A 103 -0.20 -9.36 -6.92
C GLY A 103 -1.39 -8.70 -6.21
N PRO A 104 -1.67 -7.42 -6.52
CA PRO A 104 -2.77 -6.70 -5.89
C PRO A 104 -4.10 -7.40 -6.22
N PHE A 105 -4.93 -7.61 -5.20
CA PHE A 105 -6.23 -8.26 -5.37
C PHE A 105 -6.12 -9.65 -6.05
N GLU A 106 -5.03 -10.40 -5.81
CA GLU A 106 -4.74 -11.66 -6.52
C GLU A 106 -5.96 -12.61 -6.56
N ASP A 107 -6.58 -12.85 -5.41
CA ASP A 107 -7.75 -13.75 -5.28
C ASP A 107 -8.95 -13.26 -6.12
N ALA A 108 -9.24 -11.96 -6.09
CA ALA A 108 -10.33 -11.40 -6.88
C ALA A 108 -10.04 -11.48 -8.39
N ARG A 109 -8.77 -11.27 -8.78
CA ARG A 109 -8.33 -11.34 -10.19
C ARG A 109 -8.39 -12.74 -10.79
N GLN A 110 -8.58 -13.79 -9.98
CA GLN A 110 -8.85 -15.14 -10.49
C GLN A 110 -10.24 -15.27 -11.14
N THR A 111 -11.18 -14.41 -10.75
CA THR A 111 -12.59 -14.50 -11.21
C THR A 111 -13.13 -13.20 -11.82
N MET A 112 -12.42 -12.07 -11.65
CA MET A 112 -12.86 -10.75 -12.11
C MET A 112 -11.76 -10.06 -12.90
N ILE A 113 -12.15 -9.31 -13.93
CA ILE A 113 -11.21 -8.41 -14.61
C ILE A 113 -10.95 -7.17 -13.74
N PRO A 114 -9.80 -6.48 -13.90
CA PRO A 114 -9.45 -5.32 -13.07
C PRO A 114 -10.50 -4.19 -13.10
N GLN A 115 -11.18 -4.01 -14.23
CA GLN A 115 -12.22 -3.00 -14.37
C GLN A 115 -13.40 -3.26 -13.41
N ASP A 116 -13.81 -4.52 -13.25
CA ASP A 116 -14.90 -4.90 -12.34
C ASP A 116 -14.47 -4.72 -10.87
N ILE A 117 -13.24 -5.10 -10.55
CA ILE A 117 -12.64 -4.86 -9.22
C ILE A 117 -12.68 -3.37 -8.87
N LEU A 118 -12.22 -2.50 -9.80
CA LEU A 118 -12.23 -1.05 -9.59
C LEU A 118 -13.64 -0.50 -9.45
N SER A 119 -14.61 -1.02 -10.22
CA SER A 119 -16.02 -0.63 -10.11
C SER A 119 -16.56 -0.88 -8.69
N ARG A 120 -16.24 -2.04 -8.11
CA ARG A 120 -16.61 -2.40 -6.73
C ARG A 120 -15.88 -1.59 -5.66
N VAL A 121 -14.62 -1.22 -5.91
CA VAL A 121 -13.87 -0.32 -5.02
C VAL A 121 -14.50 1.09 -5.04
N VAL A 122 -14.86 1.60 -6.22
CA VAL A 122 -15.47 2.94 -6.38
C VAL A 122 -16.88 2.99 -5.81
N SER A 123 -17.65 1.89 -5.85
CA SER A 123 -19.00 1.83 -5.32
C SER A 123 -19.08 1.89 -3.79
N ARG A 124 -17.95 1.75 -3.08
CA ARG A 124 -17.86 1.81 -1.60
C ARG A 124 -18.89 0.89 -0.94
N GLU A 125 -18.86 -0.38 -1.33
CA GLU A 125 -19.71 -1.44 -0.78
C GLU A 125 -19.64 -1.47 0.77
N VAL A 126 -20.64 -2.06 1.42
CA VAL A 126 -20.63 -2.28 2.87
C VAL A 126 -20.74 -3.78 3.13
N PRO A 127 -19.67 -4.47 3.58
CA PRO A 127 -18.32 -3.94 3.85
C PRO A 127 -17.56 -3.51 2.58
N PRO A 128 -16.57 -2.59 2.68
CA PRO A 128 -15.80 -2.13 1.53
C PRO A 128 -15.12 -3.27 0.78
N PHE A 129 -15.21 -3.26 -0.55
CA PHE A 129 -14.52 -4.26 -1.36
C PHE A 129 -13.00 -4.02 -1.31
N ARG A 130 -12.28 -4.97 -0.71
CA ARG A 130 -10.83 -4.92 -0.46
C ARG A 130 -10.19 -6.28 -0.74
N PRO A 131 -8.85 -6.34 -0.93
CA PRO A 131 -8.13 -7.60 -1.03
C PRO A 131 -8.41 -8.51 0.18
N THR A 132 -8.54 -9.81 -0.08
CA THR A 132 -8.71 -10.81 0.98
C THR A 132 -7.36 -11.11 1.61
N VAL A 133 -7.27 -10.97 2.94
CA VAL A 133 -6.08 -11.35 3.71
C VAL A 133 -6.50 -12.41 4.72
N GLY A 134 -5.90 -13.60 4.65
CA GLY A 134 -6.26 -14.68 5.57
C GLY A 134 -5.90 -14.34 7.02
N ASN A 135 -6.75 -14.73 7.98
CA ASN A 135 -6.63 -14.44 9.43
C ASN A 135 -5.30 -14.85 10.10
N ARG A 136 -4.44 -15.63 9.43
CA ARG A 136 -3.12 -16.07 9.93
C ARG A 136 -1.97 -15.66 9.03
N ALA A 137 -2.22 -14.85 8.00
CA ALA A 137 -1.20 -14.44 7.06
C ALA A 137 -0.19 -13.47 7.69
N CYS A 138 -0.61 -12.69 8.68
CA CYS A 138 0.25 -11.79 9.44
C CYS A 138 -0.25 -11.57 10.88
N GLN A 139 0.48 -10.77 11.66
CA GLN A 139 0.07 -10.39 13.02
C GLN A 139 -1.15 -9.48 13.00
N GLU A 140 -2.00 -9.57 14.02
CA GLU A 140 -3.24 -8.80 14.13
C GLU A 140 -3.02 -7.28 14.05
N ASP A 141 -2.01 -6.76 14.76
CA ASP A 141 -1.64 -5.33 14.68
C ASP A 141 -1.26 -4.89 13.25
N LEU A 142 -0.68 -5.79 12.44
CA LEU A 142 -0.31 -5.49 11.05
C LEU A 142 -1.53 -5.52 10.13
N LEU A 143 -2.46 -6.45 10.40
CA LEU A 143 -3.74 -6.54 9.69
C LEU A 143 -4.59 -5.28 9.98
N GLU A 144 -4.75 -4.89 11.24
CA GLU A 144 -5.48 -3.67 11.61
C GLU A 144 -4.85 -2.42 10.97
N LEU A 145 -3.53 -2.32 10.98
CA LEU A 145 -2.81 -1.22 10.31
C LEU A 145 -3.10 -1.19 8.81
N MET A 146 -3.09 -2.35 8.14
CA MET A 146 -3.43 -2.48 6.73
C MET A 146 -4.87 -2.04 6.47
N GLU A 147 -5.81 -2.51 7.29
CA GLU A 147 -7.23 -2.23 7.15
C GLU A 147 -7.57 -0.76 7.36
N ARG A 148 -6.93 -0.11 8.34
CA ARG A 148 -7.06 1.34 8.53
C ARG A 148 -6.43 2.13 7.40
N SER A 149 -5.34 1.63 6.82
CA SER A 149 -4.61 2.33 5.75
C SER A 149 -5.37 2.33 4.41
N TRP A 150 -6.26 1.36 4.15
CA TRP A 150 -7.12 1.35 2.97
C TRP A 150 -8.57 1.79 3.22
N ALA A 151 -8.86 2.48 4.32
CA ALA A 151 -10.21 2.96 4.64
C ALA A 151 -10.81 3.80 3.49
N ASP A 152 -12.12 3.71 3.26
CA ASP A 152 -12.80 4.50 2.20
C ASP A 152 -12.68 6.00 2.48
N ASN A 153 -12.86 6.41 3.73
CA ASN A 153 -12.64 7.77 4.15
C ASN A 153 -11.13 8.05 4.30
N PRO A 154 -10.57 9.02 3.54
CA PRO A 154 -9.14 9.36 3.61
C PRO A 154 -8.68 9.84 5.00
N ASP A 155 -9.58 10.43 5.78
CA ASP A 155 -9.23 10.99 7.10
C ASP A 155 -8.97 9.90 8.14
N ASP A 156 -9.61 8.74 8.00
CA ASP A 156 -9.43 7.59 8.89
C ASP A 156 -8.08 6.89 8.69
N ARG A 157 -7.43 7.14 7.54
CA ARG A 157 -6.12 6.57 7.21
C ARG A 157 -5.01 7.23 8.05
N PRO A 158 -4.10 6.45 8.68
CA PRO A 158 -2.98 7.03 9.42
C PRO A 158 -1.99 7.76 8.50
N THR A 159 -1.18 8.66 9.04
CA THR A 159 -0.04 9.22 8.30
C THR A 159 1.12 8.22 8.25
N PHE A 160 2.04 8.38 7.31
CA PHE A 160 3.26 7.54 7.30
C PHE A 160 4.10 7.69 8.58
N GLU A 161 4.02 8.83 9.26
CA GLU A 161 4.66 9.01 10.57
C GLU A 161 4.01 8.12 11.64
N ALA A 162 2.68 8.07 11.69
CA ALA A 162 1.95 7.20 12.60
C ALA A 162 2.20 5.71 12.27
N ILE A 163 2.14 5.34 10.98
CA ILE A 163 2.47 3.99 10.48
C ILE A 163 3.87 3.58 10.93
N ARG A 164 4.86 4.48 10.82
CA ARG A 164 6.24 4.24 11.25
C ARG A 164 6.34 3.91 12.74
N GLY A 165 5.54 4.57 13.57
CA GLY A 165 5.42 4.25 15.00
C GLY A 165 4.92 2.83 15.23
N VAL A 166 3.81 2.45 14.59
CA VAL A 166 3.20 1.12 14.70
C VAL A 166 4.16 0.02 14.21
N ILE A 167 4.77 0.18 13.03
CA ILE A 167 5.72 -0.80 12.49
C ILE A 167 6.95 -0.99 13.41
N ARG A 168 7.42 0.09 14.06
CA ARG A 168 8.51 0.00 15.04
C ARG A 168 8.09 -0.79 16.28
N TYR A 169 6.88 -0.55 16.78
CA TYR A 169 6.31 -1.30 17.90
C TYR A 169 6.22 -2.80 17.58
N ILE A 170 5.59 -3.15 16.46
CA ILE A 170 5.44 -4.54 16.00
C ILE A 170 6.81 -5.23 15.89
N ARG A 171 7.79 -4.56 15.26
CA ARG A 171 9.15 -5.12 15.10
C ARG A 171 9.84 -5.38 16.45
N ASN A 172 9.70 -4.46 17.40
CA ASN A 172 10.28 -4.61 18.73
C ASN A 172 9.60 -5.73 19.51
N PHE A 173 8.27 -5.85 19.41
CA PHE A 173 7.51 -6.92 20.03
C PHE A 173 7.96 -8.29 19.52
N ILE A 174 8.01 -8.49 18.19
CA ILE A 174 8.51 -9.74 17.58
C ILE A 174 9.94 -10.06 18.04
N PHE A 175 10.80 -9.05 18.12
CA PHE A 175 12.19 -9.25 18.53
C PHE A 175 12.31 -9.69 20.00
N LEU A 176 11.50 -9.11 20.88
CA LEU A 176 11.45 -9.48 22.30
C LEU A 176 10.86 -10.88 22.49
N ASP A 177 9.82 -11.24 21.73
CA ASP A 177 9.20 -12.57 21.79
C ASP A 177 10.19 -13.67 21.41
N ARG A 178 10.92 -13.49 20.29
CA ARG A 178 12.00 -14.41 19.90
C ARG A 178 13.10 -14.53 20.95
N LYS A 179 13.45 -13.43 21.64
CA LYS A 179 14.45 -13.49 22.72
C LYS A 179 13.94 -14.28 23.93
N ARG A 180 12.65 -14.18 24.27
CA ARG A 180 12.04 -14.98 25.33
C ARG A 180 12.01 -16.46 24.97
N ASP A 181 11.62 -16.80 23.75
CA ASP A 181 11.61 -18.19 23.27
C ASP A 181 13.01 -18.82 23.31
N VAL A 182 14.02 -18.10 22.83
CA VAL A 182 15.42 -18.56 22.88
C VAL A 182 15.91 -18.71 24.32
N ASN A 183 15.55 -17.80 25.22
CA ASN A 183 15.94 -17.90 26.62
C ASN A 183 15.25 -19.07 27.34
N ASN A 184 13.99 -19.38 27.02
CA ASN A 184 13.28 -20.53 27.58
C ASN A 184 13.89 -21.86 27.11
N LEU A 185 14.38 -21.92 25.86
CA LEU A 185 15.05 -23.10 25.30
C LEU A 185 16.47 -23.35 25.85
N LEU A 186 17.06 -22.39 26.58
CA LEU A 186 18.40 -22.52 27.18
C LEU A 186 18.36 -22.86 28.67
N ILE A 187 17.17 -23.00 29.26
CA ILE A 187 16.95 -23.30 30.68
C ILE A 187 16.38 -24.73 30.87
N GLU A 188 16.14 -25.46 29.78
CA GLU A 188 15.86 -26.91 29.76
C GLU A 188 17.08 -27.70 29.26
#